data_AF-A0A656HGL1-F1
#
_entry.id   AF-A0A656HGL1-F1
#
_cell.length_a   1.000
_cell.length_b   1.000
_cell.length_c   1.000
_cell.angle_alpha   90.00
_cell.angle_beta   90.00
_cell.angle_gamma   90.00
#
_symmetry.space_group_name_H-M   'P 1'
#
loop_
_entity.id
_entity.type
_entity.pdbx_description
1 polymer ?
#
loop_
_entity_poly.entity_id
_entity_poly.type
_entity_poly.pdbx_seq_one_letter_code
_entity_poly.pdbx_strand_id
1 'polypeptide(L)'
;MPNSLIFGWLPDVGYCGHFRVGCSSSVQMSGKHALSLPDLRSLLSAFKQQHGTEYCLRSLGYFGSYAHNTATPESDVDIVFETDNPNLFLTAMMKQDLEEVLGRPVDVLHLRGLQNPRLKERIEKEAVYV
;
A
#
# COMPACT_ATOMS: atom_id res chain seq x y z
N MET A 1 24.26 25.62 32.61
CA MET A 1 23.73 26.08 31.30
C MET A 1 24.90 26.63 30.50
N PRO A 2 25.01 26.42 29.18
CA PRO A 2 23.99 25.96 28.23
C PRO A 2 24.25 24.53 27.71
N ASN A 3 23.19 23.81 27.34
CA ASN A 3 23.30 22.59 26.54
C ASN A 3 22.46 22.80 25.29
N SER A 4 23.14 23.07 24.18
CA SER A 4 22.56 23.23 22.85
C SER A 4 23.29 22.24 21.94
N LEU A 5 22.65 21.12 21.61
CA LEU A 5 23.00 20.20 20.53
C LEU A 5 21.64 19.70 20.02
N ILE A 6 21.06 20.27 18.96
CA ILE A 6 21.37 20.01 17.54
C ILE A 6 21.54 18.49 17.30
N PHE A 7 20.42 17.78 17.22
CA PHE A 7 20.28 16.62 16.35
C PHE A 7 19.64 17.18 15.06
N GLY A 8 20.33 17.31 13.93
CA GLY A 8 21.33 16.39 13.39
C GLY A 8 20.66 15.54 12.32
N TRP A 9 20.18 16.20 11.26
CA TRP A 9 19.94 15.58 9.96
C TRP A 9 21.23 14.91 9.50
N LEU A 10 21.17 13.59 9.23
CA LEU A 10 22.19 12.79 8.56
C LEU A 10 21.46 11.69 7.75
N PRO A 11 22.08 11.19 6.67
CA PRO A 11 21.49 11.19 5.33
C PRO A 11 21.56 9.79 4.68
N ASP A 12 21.22 9.73 3.40
CA ASP A 12 21.70 8.74 2.43
C ASP A 12 21.55 7.26 2.80
N VAL A 13 20.38 6.71 2.49
CA VAL A 13 20.30 5.33 2.01
C VAL A 13 19.83 5.37 0.57
N GLY A 14 20.80 5.53 -0.34
CA GLY A 14 20.62 5.30 -1.75
C GLY A 14 20.34 3.82 -2.01
N TYR A 15 19.07 3.47 -2.20
CA TYR A 15 18.69 2.25 -2.89
C TYR A 15 18.83 2.48 -4.40
N CYS A 16 20.04 2.20 -4.92
CA CYS A 16 20.25 2.02 -6.35
C CYS A 16 19.79 0.60 -6.73
N GLY A 17 18.47 0.40 -6.75
CA GLY A 17 17.84 -0.79 -7.32
C GLY A 17 17.79 -0.66 -8.83
N HIS A 18 18.75 -1.26 -9.52
CA HIS A 18 18.74 -1.38 -10.97
C HIS A 18 17.63 -2.36 -11.39
N PHE A 19 16.39 -1.89 -11.43
CA PHE A 19 15.25 -2.65 -11.96
C PHE A 19 15.19 -2.45 -13.47
N ARG A 20 15.92 -3.30 -14.19
CA ARG A 20 15.90 -3.33 -15.65
C ARG A 20 14.67 -4.12 -16.11
N VAL A 21 13.49 -3.48 -16.06
CA VAL A 21 12.34 -3.97 -16.81
C VAL A 21 12.44 -3.41 -18.21
N GLY A 22 12.90 -4.25 -19.13
CA GLY A 22 12.65 -4.02 -20.54
C GLY A 22 11.16 -4.20 -20.81
N CYS A 23 10.39 -3.13 -20.70
CA CYS A 23 9.12 -3.02 -21.39
C CYS A 23 9.19 -1.82 -22.31
N SER A 24 9.48 -2.10 -23.58
CA SER A 24 9.45 -1.13 -24.68
C SER A 24 8.00 -0.75 -24.92
N SER A 25 7.51 0.28 -24.25
CA SER A 25 6.25 0.94 -24.57
C SER A 25 6.32 2.39 -24.10
N SER A 26 6.52 3.28 -25.06
CA SER A 26 6.35 4.72 -24.90
C SER A 26 4.92 4.98 -24.43
N VAL A 27 4.72 5.22 -23.14
CA VAL A 27 3.41 5.67 -22.62
C VAL A 27 3.61 7.02 -21.95
N GLN A 28 3.32 8.05 -22.73
CA GLN A 28 2.85 9.33 -22.23
C GLN A 28 1.63 9.07 -21.31
N MET A 29 1.45 9.84 -20.24
CA MET A 29 0.20 10.59 -19.99
C MET A 29 0.16 11.20 -18.58
N SER A 30 0.23 12.53 -18.56
CA SER A 30 -0.49 13.35 -17.61
C SER A 30 -2.00 13.23 -17.95
N GLY A 31 -2.74 12.42 -17.20
CA GLY A 31 -4.19 12.24 -17.37
C GLY A 31 -4.70 11.22 -16.37
N LYS A 32 -5.77 11.55 -15.64
CA LYS A 32 -6.39 10.71 -14.60
C LYS A 32 -6.91 9.38 -15.19
N HIS A 33 -6.06 8.39 -15.38
CA HIS A 33 -6.50 7.03 -15.72
C HIS A 33 -6.66 6.20 -14.44
N ALA A 34 -7.71 5.37 -14.41
CA ALA A 34 -7.90 4.39 -13.34
C ALA A 34 -6.69 3.46 -13.30
N LEU A 35 -6.18 3.19 -12.09
CA LEU A 35 -5.08 2.25 -11.89
C LEU A 35 -5.53 0.87 -12.39
N SER A 36 -4.76 0.27 -13.29
CA SER A 36 -5.13 -1.04 -13.82
C SER A 36 -4.93 -2.11 -12.75
N LEU A 37 -5.76 -3.15 -12.75
CA LEU A 37 -5.61 -4.27 -11.80
C LEU A 37 -4.24 -4.97 -11.84
N PRO A 38 -3.64 -5.27 -13.02
CA PRO A 38 -2.31 -5.87 -13.03
C PRO A 38 -1.25 -4.92 -12.45
N ASP A 39 -1.38 -3.61 -12.65
CA ASP A 39 -0.46 -2.63 -12.06
C ASP A 39 -0.64 -2.56 -10.54
N LEU A 40 -1.88 -2.47 -10.05
CA LEU A 40 -2.20 -2.49 -8.62
C LEU A 40 -1.60 -3.74 -7.95
N ARG A 41 -1.85 -4.92 -8.52
CA ARG A 41 -1.32 -6.18 -8.00
C ARG A 41 0.21 -6.20 -7.98
N SER A 42 0.85 -5.69 -9.03
CA SER A 42 2.31 -5.65 -9.12
C SER A 42 2.91 -4.71 -8.09
N LEU A 43 2.32 -3.52 -7.92
CA LEU A 43 2.74 -2.54 -6.91
C LEU A 43 2.57 -3.08 -5.50
N LEU A 44 1.42 -3.68 -5.17
CA LEU A 44 1.18 -4.26 -3.84
C LEU A 44 2.09 -5.45 -3.57
N SER A 45 2.36 -6.29 -4.57
CA SER A 45 3.29 -7.42 -4.42
C SER A 45 4.72 -6.94 -4.16
N ALA A 46 5.18 -5.92 -4.90
CA ALA A 46 6.48 -5.30 -4.68
C ALA A 46 6.58 -4.66 -3.28
N PHE A 47 5.55 -3.90 -2.89
CA PHE A 47 5.46 -3.29 -1.56
C PHE A 47 5.53 -4.33 -0.44
N LYS A 48 4.76 -5.42 -0.55
CA LYS A 48 4.78 -6.53 0.40
C LYS A 48 6.17 -7.18 0.50
N GLN A 49 6.87 -7.33 -0.62
CA GLN A 49 8.22 -7.90 -0.62
C GLN A 49 9.25 -6.96 0.03
N GLN A 50 9.13 -5.66 -0.19
CA GLN A 50 10.06 -4.66 0.35
C GLN A 50 9.82 -4.37 1.83
N HIS A 51 8.56 -4.26 2.24
CA HIS A 51 8.18 -3.77 3.57
C HIS A 51 7.44 -4.79 4.44
N GLY A 52 7.23 -6.02 3.95
CA GLY A 52 6.48 -7.05 4.68
C GLY A 52 7.06 -7.35 6.08
N THR A 53 8.38 -7.35 6.20
CA THR A 53 9.07 -7.56 7.48
C THR A 53 8.99 -6.35 8.39
N GLU A 54 9.10 -5.13 7.84
CA GLU A 54 9.06 -3.87 8.59
C GLU A 54 7.69 -3.66 9.26
N TYR A 55 6.62 -3.93 8.52
CA TYR A 55 5.26 -3.77 9.03
C TYR A 55 4.68 -5.03 9.67
N CYS A 56 5.48 -6.10 9.84
CA CYS A 56 5.02 -7.39 10.35
C CYS A 56 3.75 -7.89 9.63
N LEU A 57 3.71 -7.75 8.30
CA LEU A 57 2.56 -8.11 7.47
C LEU A 57 2.50 -9.64 7.28
N ARG A 58 1.40 -10.24 7.71
CA ARG A 58 1.08 -11.65 7.44
C ARG A 58 0.44 -11.81 6.05
N SER A 59 -0.54 -10.96 5.76
CA SER A 59 -1.24 -10.94 4.48
C SER A 59 -1.54 -9.50 4.08
N LEU A 60 -1.54 -9.26 2.77
CA LEU A 60 -1.91 -8.00 2.15
C LEU A 60 -2.80 -8.32 0.96
N GLY A 61 -3.91 -7.61 0.82
CA GLY A 61 -4.84 -7.77 -0.27
C GLY A 61 -5.61 -6.50 -0.52
N TYR A 62 -6.33 -6.46 -1.63
CA TYR A 62 -7.23 -5.37 -1.97
C TYR A 62 -8.66 -5.90 -2.11
N PHE A 63 -9.65 -5.06 -1.82
CA PHE A 63 -11.06 -5.41 -1.93
C PHE A 63 -11.85 -4.27 -2.59
N GLY A 64 -13.18 -4.33 -2.56
CA GLY A 64 -14.02 -3.22 -3.01
C GLY A 64 -14.01 -3.01 -4.53
N SER A 65 -14.03 -1.75 -4.95
CA SER A 65 -14.26 -1.37 -6.36
C SER A 65 -13.21 -1.95 -7.32
N TYR A 66 -11.96 -2.10 -6.88
CA TYR A 66 -10.90 -2.74 -7.64
C TYR A 66 -11.10 -4.27 -7.74
N ALA A 67 -11.57 -4.94 -6.69
CA ALA A 67 -11.89 -6.36 -6.76
C ALA A 67 -13.06 -6.66 -7.73
N HIS A 68 -14.01 -5.73 -7.86
CA HIS A 68 -15.19 -5.87 -8.74
C HIS A 68 -15.02 -5.32 -10.16
N ASN A 69 -13.83 -4.81 -10.54
CA ASN A 69 -13.60 -4.10 -11.81
C ASN A 69 -14.52 -2.87 -12.02
N THR A 70 -15.06 -2.28 -10.94
CA THR A 70 -15.94 -1.11 -10.99
C THR A 70 -15.23 0.17 -10.56
N ALA A 71 -13.91 0.11 -10.30
CA ALA A 71 -13.09 1.25 -9.91
C ALA A 71 -13.08 2.34 -10.99
N THR A 72 -13.28 3.58 -10.56
CA THR A 72 -13.16 4.79 -11.38
C THR A 72 -11.80 5.46 -11.15
N PRO A 73 -11.37 6.41 -12.00
CA PRO A 73 -10.11 7.12 -11.80
C PRO A 73 -10.00 7.87 -10.47
N GLU A 74 -11.14 8.21 -9.87
CA GLU A 74 -11.28 8.93 -8.60
C GLU A 74 -11.56 7.99 -7.43
N SER A 75 -11.58 6.67 -7.65
CA SER A 75 -11.82 5.68 -6.59
C SER A 75 -10.56 5.44 -5.76
N ASP A 76 -10.74 5.54 -4.45
CA ASP A 76 -9.76 5.16 -3.43
C ASP A 76 -9.48 3.65 -3.49
N VAL A 77 -8.28 3.25 -3.11
CA VAL A 77 -7.88 1.84 -3.09
C VAL A 77 -8.13 1.26 -1.70
N ASP A 78 -9.10 0.35 -1.62
CA ASP A 78 -9.42 -0.39 -0.41
C ASP A 78 -8.43 -1.56 -0.21
N ILE A 79 -7.58 -1.44 0.81
CA ILE A 79 -6.53 -2.42 1.15
C ILE A 79 -6.85 -3.07 2.48
N VAL A 80 -6.79 -4.39 2.50
CA VAL A 80 -6.91 -5.19 3.71
C VAL A 80 -5.55 -5.81 4.05
N PHE A 81 -5.19 -5.74 5.32
CA PHE A 81 -3.98 -6.37 5.81
C PHE A 81 -4.23 -7.17 7.08
N GLU A 82 -3.37 -8.15 7.33
CA GLU A 82 -3.27 -8.85 8.60
C GLU A 82 -1.87 -8.68 9.18
N THR A 83 -1.80 -8.43 10.48
CA THR A 83 -0.55 -8.43 11.24
C THR A 83 -0.74 -9.15 12.57
N ASP A 84 0.32 -9.76 13.07
CA ASP A 84 0.36 -10.32 14.42
C ASP A 84 0.76 -9.25 15.47
N ASN A 85 1.20 -8.06 15.03
CA ASN A 85 1.57 -6.94 15.90
C ASN A 85 0.84 -5.64 15.49
N PRO A 86 -0.41 -5.44 15.95
CA PRO A 86 -1.18 -4.24 15.60
C PRO A 86 -0.54 -2.99 16.21
N ASN A 87 -0.03 -2.11 15.35
CA ASN A 87 0.60 -0.86 15.76
C ASN A 87 0.03 0.31 14.93
N LEU A 88 -0.61 1.26 15.60
CA LEU A 88 -1.22 2.43 14.95
C LEU A 88 -0.22 3.28 14.16
N PHE A 89 1.01 3.41 14.65
CA PHE A 89 2.06 4.15 13.94
C PHE A 89 2.46 3.43 12.65
N LEU A 90 2.63 2.11 12.70
CA LEU A 90 2.96 1.30 11.51
C LEU A 90 1.82 1.35 10.49
N THR A 91 0.56 1.29 10.93
CA THR A 91 -0.60 1.42 10.04
C THR A 91 -0.64 2.80 9.37
N ALA A 92 -0.35 3.87 10.11
CA ALA A 92 -0.32 5.22 9.56
C ALA A 92 0.80 5.39 8.52
N MET A 93 2.00 4.91 8.83
CA MET A 93 3.15 4.91 7.90
C MET A 93 2.83 4.11 6.64
N MET A 94 2.34 2.87 6.80
CA MET A 94 1.97 2.00 5.69
C MET A 94 0.92 2.65 4.79
N LYS A 95 -0.08 3.33 5.37
CA LYS A 95 -1.06 4.07 4.60
C LYS A 95 -0.38 5.14 3.74
N GLN A 96 0.47 5.97 4.34
CA GLN A 96 1.15 7.04 3.62
C GLN A 96 2.01 6.49 2.48
N ASP A 97 2.80 5.45 2.75
CA ASP A 97 3.66 4.83 1.76
C ASP A 97 2.85 4.21 0.61
N LEU A 98 1.70 3.58 0.92
CA LEU A 98 0.78 3.07 -0.10
C LEU A 98 0.16 4.19 -0.94
N GLU A 99 -0.22 5.31 -0.33
CA GLU A 99 -0.74 6.49 -1.05
C GLU A 99 0.32 7.09 -1.98
N GLU A 100 1.59 7.13 -1.54
CA GLU A 100 2.72 7.60 -2.36
C GLU A 100 2.99 6.64 -3.53
N VAL A 101 3.01 5.33 -3.28
CA VAL A 101 3.25 4.30 -4.31
C VAL A 101 2.13 4.25 -5.35
N LEU A 102 0.88 4.41 -4.91
CA LEU A 102 -0.31 4.31 -5.77
C LEU A 102 -0.70 5.66 -6.38
N GLY A 103 -0.16 6.77 -5.85
CA GLY A 103 -0.43 8.13 -6.28
C GLY A 103 -1.89 8.55 -6.09
N ARG A 104 -2.62 7.92 -5.17
CA ARG A 104 -4.05 8.12 -4.92
C ARG A 104 -4.40 7.75 -3.47
N PRO A 105 -5.55 8.20 -2.95
CA PRO A 105 -5.95 7.88 -1.59
C PRO A 105 -6.18 6.37 -1.41
N VAL A 106 -5.81 5.88 -0.23
CA VAL A 106 -5.86 4.47 0.14
C VAL A 106 -6.57 4.35 1.48
N ASP A 107 -7.52 3.42 1.57
CA ASP A 107 -8.08 3.01 2.85
C ASP A 107 -7.44 1.70 3.30
N VAL A 108 -6.86 1.67 4.50
CA VAL A 108 -6.19 0.49 5.05
C VAL A 108 -7.00 -0.07 6.21
N LEU A 109 -7.49 -1.30 6.05
CA LEU A 109 -8.28 -1.99 7.06
C LEU A 109 -7.53 -3.19 7.62
N HIS A 110 -7.43 -3.24 8.95
CA HIS A 110 -6.92 -4.41 9.64
C HIS A 110 -8.01 -5.48 9.79
N LEU A 111 -7.86 -6.61 9.09
CA LEU A 111 -8.88 -7.66 8.98
C LEU A 111 -9.30 -8.24 10.34
N ARG A 112 -8.34 -8.48 11.25
CA ARG A 112 -8.63 -8.93 12.63
C ARG A 112 -9.17 -7.81 13.53
N GLY A 113 -8.91 -6.54 13.21
CA GLY A 113 -9.38 -5.39 13.98
C GLY A 113 -10.84 -5.02 13.71
N LEU A 114 -11.45 -5.57 12.65
CA LEU A 114 -12.83 -5.29 12.29
C LEU A 114 -13.81 -5.90 13.29
N GLN A 115 -14.57 -5.04 13.99
CA GLN A 115 -15.60 -5.44 14.94
C GLN A 115 -16.93 -5.81 14.27
N ASN A 116 -17.16 -5.38 13.02
CA ASN A 116 -18.39 -5.67 12.29
C ASN A 116 -18.25 -7.01 11.53
N PRO A 117 -18.90 -8.10 12.00
CA PRO A 117 -18.73 -9.42 11.40
C PRO A 117 -19.26 -9.51 9.96
N ARG A 118 -20.33 -8.76 9.63
CA ARG A 118 -20.88 -8.74 8.26
C ARG A 118 -19.91 -8.11 7.27
N LEU A 119 -19.28 -7.01 7.67
CA LEU A 119 -18.28 -6.35 6.84
C LEU A 119 -17.05 -7.23 6.67
N LYS A 120 -16.60 -7.86 7.76
CA LYS A 120 -15.48 -8.79 7.75
C LYS A 120 -15.72 -9.96 6.79
N GLU A 121 -16.85 -10.66 6.91
CA GLU A 121 -17.19 -11.77 5.99
C GLU A 121 -17.25 -11.33 4.53
N ARG A 122 -17.74 -10.12 4.27
CA ARG A 122 -17.78 -9.57 2.91
C ARG A 122 -16.37 -9.34 2.38
N ILE A 123 -15.51 -8.69 3.17
CA ILE A 123 -14.11 -8.45 2.79
C ILE A 123 -13.39 -9.79 2.59
N GLU A 124 -13.54 -10.76 3.48
CA GLU A 124 -12.90 -12.09 3.33
C GLU A 124 -13.35 -12.82 2.05
N LYS A 125 -14.58 -12.63 1.60
CA LYS A 125 -15.10 -13.23 0.35
C LYS A 125 -14.64 -12.50 -0.91
N GLU A 126 -14.43 -11.18 -0.83
CA GLU A 126 -14.11 -10.31 -1.97
C GLU A 126 -12.61 -9.97 -2.08
N ALA A 127 -11.85 -10.12 -1.00
CA ALA A 127 -10.46 -9.72 -0.94
C ALA A 127 -9.60 -10.58 -1.85
N VAL A 128 -8.79 -9.91 -2.66
CA VAL A 128 -7.77 -10.52 -3.51
C VAL A 128 -6.40 -10.28 -2.88
N TYR A 129 -5.78 -11.35 -2.40
CA TYR A 129 -4.47 -11.31 -1.76
C TYR A 129 -3.33 -11.39 -2.80
N VAL A 130 -2.20 -10.75 -2.47
CA VAL A 130 -0.98 -10.69 -3.30
C VAL A 130 0.24 -11.31 -2.64
#